data_AF-A0A3M7C2U6-F1
#
_entry.id   AF-A0A3M7C2U6-F1
#
_cell.length_a   1.000
_cell.length_b   1.000
_cell.length_c   1.000
_cell.angle_alpha   90.00
_cell.angle_beta   90.00
_cell.angle_gamma   90.00
#
_symmetry.space_group_name_H-M   'P 1'
#
loop_
_entity.id
_entity.type
_entity.pdbx_description
1 polymer ?
#
loop_
_entity_poly.entity_id
_entity_poly.type
_entity_poly.pdbx_seq_one_letter_code
_entity_poly.pdbx_strand_id
1 'polypeptide(L)'
;MSTSTRYTALRTIDDGEDDKVEGPSMHRLTSHDSAASGKPVPLVQHATRSDSEGPPPSLQRTRTEDDYSNPGAPYTRASRLRYLGLAQLVLLNIIVSWDWLTFAAVSSTSATYFSVSDSSINWLSTGFLFAFCPVAPLVIWTLNRHGPKASILASSALVLAGNWIRYGGTRSNSFGVVIFGQVLIGFAQPFVLAAPTRYSNLWFSPAGRVSATAIASLANPFGAALGQLIGPFWASDEPSSIPRMVLYTSILSTVATLPAPFIPARPSASASPTSVYDLQQDDRTIWQSVREVTKNGAFWLVLLPFSIYVASFNATSSLLNQILEPYGFSETEAGIAGALLIVVGLVASAIVSPLVDRTKRYLLTVRVLVPFIAISYVALIFMPGTHTVPGPYVVLAVLGATSFSLLPCALEYLVLVTYPVSPEVSSTVCWTGGQLLGGVWIVIMNALRTDDWDDEPNASMITGLIFQAVVASLVVPCVFVLGRGRFKGSQEGLQMVYG
;
A
#
# COMPACT_ATOMS: atom_id res chain seq x y z
N MET A 1 3.09 -41.39 -40.35
CA MET A 1 1.78 -41.81 -40.88
C MET A 1 0.86 -40.61 -40.85
N SER A 2 0.51 -40.15 -42.05
CA SER A 2 -0.40 -39.05 -42.33
C SER A 2 -1.84 -39.50 -42.14
N THR A 3 -2.71 -38.67 -41.55
CA THR A 3 -4.14 -38.69 -41.86
C THR A 3 -4.77 -37.33 -41.60
N SER A 4 -4.86 -36.57 -42.70
CA SER A 4 -5.79 -35.47 -42.96
C SER A 4 -7.24 -35.94 -42.88
N THR A 5 -8.15 -35.11 -42.35
CA THR A 5 -9.60 -35.31 -42.54
C THR A 5 -10.32 -34.00 -42.88
N ARG A 6 -10.52 -33.84 -44.20
CA ARG A 6 -11.72 -33.42 -44.97
C ARG A 6 -12.52 -32.14 -44.63
N TYR A 7 -12.60 -31.30 -45.66
CA TYR A 7 -13.63 -30.32 -45.99
C TYR A 7 -15.04 -30.93 -46.16
N THR A 8 -16.08 -30.12 -45.94
CA THR A 8 -17.39 -30.25 -46.62
C THR A 8 -17.93 -28.86 -46.92
N ALA A 9 -18.48 -28.68 -48.13
CA ALA A 9 -18.99 -27.44 -48.68
C ALA A 9 -20.50 -27.54 -48.99
N LEU A 10 -21.14 -26.37 -48.98
CA LEU A 10 -22.31 -25.93 -49.77
C LEU A 10 -23.69 -26.61 -49.57
N ARG A 11 -24.69 -25.78 -49.25
CA ARG A 11 -25.82 -25.48 -50.17
C ARG A 11 -26.67 -24.28 -49.71
N THR A 12 -26.80 -23.34 -50.63
CA THR A 12 -27.90 -22.39 -50.81
C THR A 12 -29.16 -23.12 -51.32
N ILE A 13 -30.35 -22.66 -50.93
CA ILE A 13 -31.58 -22.75 -51.73
C ILE A 13 -32.34 -21.43 -51.58
N ASP A 14 -32.89 -21.05 -52.72
CA ASP A 14 -33.45 -19.81 -53.20
C ASP A 14 -35.00 -19.84 -53.18
N ASP A 15 -35.57 -18.73 -53.61
CA ASP A 15 -36.83 -18.56 -54.35
C ASP A 15 -38.16 -18.20 -53.65
N GLY A 16 -38.62 -16.99 -54.02
CA GLY A 16 -39.95 -16.72 -54.60
C GLY A 16 -40.97 -16.10 -53.65
N GLU A 17 -41.76 -15.08 -53.97
CA GLU A 17 -42.09 -14.36 -55.23
C GLU A 17 -42.90 -13.10 -54.81
N ASP A 18 -42.58 -11.92 -55.35
CA ASP A 18 -43.36 -11.12 -56.33
C ASP A 18 -44.63 -10.37 -55.85
N ASP A 19 -44.59 -9.04 -55.95
CA ASP A 19 -45.41 -8.19 -56.86
C ASP A 19 -45.23 -6.70 -56.50
N LYS A 20 -44.63 -5.85 -57.37
CA LYS A 20 -45.28 -4.95 -58.36
C LYS A 20 -46.23 -3.91 -57.71
N VAL A 21 -46.21 -2.59 -57.96
CA VAL A 21 -46.03 -1.85 -59.22
C VAL A 21 -46.07 -0.32 -58.95
N GLU A 22 -45.32 0.44 -59.78
CA GLU A 22 -45.50 1.83 -60.28
C GLU A 22 -45.48 3.12 -59.40
N GLY A 23 -44.67 4.10 -59.85
CA GLY A 23 -44.81 5.56 -59.59
C GLY A 23 -45.89 6.20 -60.49
N PRO A 24 -45.92 7.52 -60.82
CA PRO A 24 -44.85 8.54 -60.73
C PRO A 24 -45.27 9.98 -60.28
N SER A 25 -44.25 10.85 -60.14
CA SER A 25 -44.19 12.30 -60.46
C SER A 25 -45.11 13.38 -59.82
N MET A 26 -44.41 14.37 -59.21
CA MET A 26 -44.63 15.84 -59.12
C MET A 26 -46.00 16.47 -59.43
N HIS A 27 -46.49 17.33 -58.52
CA HIS A 27 -46.74 18.77 -58.81
C HIS A 27 -47.00 19.63 -57.55
N ARG A 28 -46.28 20.77 -57.51
CA ARG A 28 -46.58 22.11 -56.98
C ARG A 28 -47.92 22.34 -56.27
N LEU A 29 -47.89 23.05 -55.12
CA LEU A 29 -48.88 24.08 -54.76
C LEU A 29 -48.27 25.18 -53.88
N THR A 30 -48.69 26.39 -54.20
CA THR A 30 -48.27 27.74 -53.77
C THR A 30 -49.14 28.28 -52.64
N SER A 31 -48.59 29.17 -51.80
CA SER A 31 -49.26 30.34 -51.15
C SER A 31 -48.32 30.87 -50.04
N HIS A 32 -48.31 32.12 -49.58
CA HIS A 32 -48.64 33.47 -50.07
C HIS A 32 -47.90 34.42 -49.09
N ASP A 33 -47.45 35.57 -49.60
CA ASP A 33 -47.30 36.90 -48.95
C ASP A 33 -46.70 37.06 -47.53
N SER A 34 -45.63 37.87 -47.37
CA SER A 34 -45.74 39.35 -47.27
C SER A 34 -44.42 40.05 -46.87
N ALA A 35 -44.24 41.25 -47.44
CA ALA A 35 -43.59 42.45 -46.88
C ALA A 35 -42.05 42.60 -46.79
N ALA A 36 -41.49 43.16 -47.86
CA ALA A 36 -40.82 44.48 -47.98
C ALA A 36 -39.62 44.93 -47.10
N SER A 37 -38.63 45.51 -47.81
CA SER A 37 -37.65 46.58 -47.46
C SER A 37 -36.18 46.11 -47.39
N GLY A 38 -35.17 46.62 -48.11
CA GLY A 38 -35.08 47.65 -49.15
C GLY A 38 -33.61 47.90 -49.57
N LYS A 39 -33.38 48.01 -50.90
CA LYS A 39 -32.34 48.79 -51.64
C LYS A 39 -30.83 48.40 -51.47
N PRO A 40 -29.91 48.82 -52.37
CA PRO A 40 -29.54 48.07 -53.58
C PRO A 40 -28.02 47.81 -53.72
N VAL A 41 -27.66 46.84 -54.56
CA VAL A 41 -26.29 46.51 -55.00
C VAL A 41 -25.86 47.41 -56.17
N PRO A 42 -24.58 47.83 -56.26
CA PRO A 42 -23.93 48.15 -57.53
C PRO A 42 -22.94 47.06 -57.99
N LEU A 43 -22.87 46.97 -59.32
CA LEU A 43 -22.24 45.94 -60.16
C LEU A 43 -20.69 45.89 -60.15
N VAL A 44 -20.19 44.65 -60.14
CA VAL A 44 -19.23 44.00 -61.08
C VAL A 44 -17.94 44.73 -61.49
N GLN A 45 -16.80 44.10 -61.19
CA GLN A 45 -15.72 43.93 -62.18
C GLN A 45 -14.89 42.65 -61.96
N HIS A 46 -14.71 41.92 -63.06
CA HIS A 46 -14.06 40.61 -63.21
C HIS A 46 -12.60 40.55 -62.76
N ALA A 47 -12.15 39.41 -62.21
CA ALA A 47 -11.31 38.44 -62.93
C ALA A 47 -10.65 37.39 -61.99
N THR A 48 -10.79 36.10 -62.37
CA THR A 48 -9.87 34.96 -62.14
C THR A 48 -9.50 34.62 -60.69
N ARG A 49 -9.80 33.43 -60.16
CA ARG A 49 -9.24 32.11 -60.50
C ARG A 49 -9.99 31.04 -59.69
N SER A 50 -9.86 29.78 -60.10
CA SER A 50 -10.32 28.59 -59.37
C SER A 50 -9.95 28.63 -57.88
N ASP A 51 -10.82 28.13 -57.01
CA ASP A 51 -10.51 27.02 -56.09
C ASP A 51 -11.72 26.69 -55.20
N SER A 52 -11.91 25.40 -54.96
CA SER A 52 -12.94 24.78 -54.13
C SER A 52 -12.69 25.02 -52.63
N GLU A 53 -13.64 25.65 -51.93
CA GLU A 53 -13.62 25.75 -50.46
C GLU A 53 -14.25 24.51 -49.81
N GLY A 54 -13.41 23.71 -49.15
CA GLY A 54 -13.79 22.82 -48.06
C GLY A 54 -13.68 23.52 -46.69
N PRO A 55 -14.22 22.94 -45.60
CA PRO A 55 -14.26 23.59 -44.29
C PRO A 55 -12.87 23.72 -43.64
N PRO A 56 -12.69 24.61 -42.65
CA PRO A 56 -11.36 25.02 -42.17
C PRO A 56 -10.61 23.87 -41.48
N PRO A 57 -9.27 23.82 -41.59
CA PRO A 57 -8.50 22.72 -41.04
C PRO A 57 -8.48 22.81 -39.51
N SER A 58 -8.91 21.71 -38.87
CA SER A 58 -8.53 21.39 -37.49
C SER A 58 -7.01 21.42 -37.36
N LEU A 59 -6.49 22.07 -36.32
CA LEU A 59 -5.07 22.01 -35.93
C LEU A 59 -4.70 20.60 -35.46
N GLN A 60 -4.63 19.67 -36.42
CA GLN A 60 -3.99 18.38 -36.26
C GLN A 60 -2.52 18.63 -36.50
N ARG A 61 -1.76 18.71 -35.41
CA ARG A 61 -0.30 18.84 -35.45
C ARG A 61 0.24 17.55 -36.06
N THR A 62 0.43 17.52 -37.37
CA THR A 62 1.07 16.42 -38.08
C THR A 62 2.48 16.28 -37.52
N ARG A 63 2.73 15.24 -36.73
CA ARG A 63 4.09 14.88 -36.31
C ARG A 63 4.83 14.42 -37.55
N THR A 64 5.79 15.21 -38.00
CA THR A 64 6.80 14.77 -38.97
C THR A 64 7.75 13.77 -38.30
N GLU A 65 8.23 12.82 -39.10
CA GLU A 65 9.16 11.75 -38.66
C GLU A 65 10.51 12.27 -38.11
N ASP A 66 10.76 13.57 -38.20
CA ASP A 66 11.96 14.24 -37.67
C ASP A 66 11.99 14.39 -36.13
N ASP A 67 10.90 14.10 -35.41
CA ASP A 67 10.88 14.17 -33.94
C ASP A 67 11.62 12.97 -33.26
N TYR A 68 12.11 12.01 -34.06
CA TYR A 68 12.89 10.86 -33.59
C TYR A 68 14.42 11.07 -33.61
N SER A 69 14.92 12.20 -34.14
CA SER A 69 16.35 12.37 -34.45
C SER A 69 17.09 13.36 -33.53
N ASN A 70 16.60 13.60 -32.30
CA ASN A 70 17.38 14.35 -31.30
C ASN A 70 17.65 13.53 -30.03
N PRO A 71 18.79 12.81 -29.94
CA PRO A 71 19.15 11.99 -28.77
C PRO A 71 19.56 12.79 -27.52
N GLY A 72 19.51 14.14 -27.54
CA GLY A 72 20.25 14.98 -26.59
C GLY A 72 19.54 15.48 -25.33
N ALA A 73 18.27 15.91 -25.37
CA ALA A 73 17.57 16.43 -24.18
C ALA A 73 16.07 16.60 -24.48
N PRO A 74 15.18 15.77 -23.89
CA PRO A 74 14.58 16.06 -22.56
C PRO A 74 14.45 14.82 -21.63
N TYR A 75 14.94 13.65 -22.02
CA TYR A 75 14.79 12.39 -21.27
C TYR A 75 15.59 12.34 -19.95
N THR A 76 16.69 13.10 -19.83
CA THR A 76 17.61 13.04 -18.67
C THR A 76 17.15 13.82 -17.45
N ARG A 77 16.33 14.89 -17.61
CA ARG A 77 15.87 15.71 -16.47
C ARG A 77 14.66 15.07 -15.78
N ALA A 78 13.70 14.58 -16.55
CA ALA A 78 12.56 13.85 -16.01
C ALA A 78 12.96 12.50 -15.37
N SER A 79 14.00 11.85 -15.89
CA SER A 79 14.54 10.62 -15.30
C SER A 79 15.24 10.82 -13.96
N ARG A 80 15.75 12.02 -13.64
CA ARG A 80 16.32 12.33 -12.31
C ARG A 80 15.24 12.71 -11.28
N LEU A 81 14.23 13.48 -11.72
CA LEU A 81 13.14 13.92 -10.85
C LEU A 81 12.27 12.77 -10.32
N ARG A 82 12.04 11.72 -11.12
CA ARG A 82 11.29 10.54 -10.66
C ARG A 82 11.95 9.83 -9.47
N TYR A 83 13.29 9.79 -9.44
CA TYR A 83 14.04 9.17 -8.35
C TYR A 83 14.05 10.03 -7.09
N LEU A 84 13.91 11.36 -7.22
CA LEU A 84 13.75 12.24 -6.06
C LEU A 84 12.44 11.97 -5.31
N GLY A 85 11.31 11.85 -6.01
CA GLY A 85 10.06 11.50 -5.33
C GLY A 85 10.02 10.06 -4.81
N LEU A 86 10.72 9.13 -5.47
CA LEU A 86 10.91 7.77 -4.93
C LEU A 86 11.74 7.81 -3.63
N ALA A 87 12.85 8.54 -3.63
CA ALA A 87 13.69 8.73 -2.45
C ALA A 87 12.91 9.39 -1.31
N GLN A 88 12.05 10.37 -1.59
CA GLN A 88 11.17 10.93 -0.57
C GLN A 88 10.21 9.90 0.01
N LEU A 89 9.57 9.09 -0.84
CA LEU A 89 8.67 8.04 -0.35
C LEU A 89 9.40 7.05 0.55
N VAL A 90 10.65 6.71 0.21
CA VAL A 90 11.52 5.89 1.06
C VAL A 90 11.79 6.58 2.40
N LEU A 91 12.23 7.85 2.40
CA LEU A 91 12.52 8.61 3.61
C LEU A 91 11.30 8.74 4.53
N LEU A 92 10.13 9.06 3.96
CA LEU A 92 8.90 9.17 4.73
C LEU A 92 8.44 7.82 5.29
N ASN A 93 8.51 6.74 4.50
CA ASN A 93 8.16 5.41 4.99
C ASN A 93 9.08 4.97 6.13
N ILE A 94 10.39 5.26 6.03
CA ILE A 94 11.36 4.99 7.11
C ILE A 94 10.95 5.73 8.38
N ILE A 95 10.79 7.05 8.31
CA ILE A 95 10.61 7.85 9.52
C ILE A 95 9.25 7.60 10.20
N VAL A 96 8.17 7.47 9.43
CA VAL A 96 6.84 7.15 9.98
C VAL A 96 6.86 5.82 10.74
N SER A 97 7.57 4.83 10.21
CA SER A 97 7.67 3.51 10.84
C SER A 97 8.59 3.50 12.06
N TRP A 98 9.67 4.28 12.02
CA TRP A 98 10.50 4.53 13.21
C TRP A 98 9.66 5.20 14.31
N ASP A 99 8.89 6.23 13.96
CA ASP A 99 8.05 6.97 14.90
C ASP A 99 7.03 6.09 15.62
N TRP A 100 6.49 5.08 14.93
CA TRP A 100 5.59 4.10 15.51
C TRP A 100 6.23 3.30 16.67
N LEU A 101 7.48 2.87 16.52
CA LEU A 101 8.16 1.99 17.49
C LEU A 101 9.10 2.72 18.45
N THR A 102 9.20 4.06 18.36
CA THR A 102 10.16 4.87 19.14
C THR A 102 10.08 4.60 20.64
N PHE A 103 8.88 4.57 21.21
CA PHE A 103 8.68 4.35 22.65
C PHE A 103 8.49 2.88 23.01
N ALA A 104 8.03 2.06 22.05
CA ALA A 104 7.86 0.62 22.24
C ALA A 104 9.20 -0.09 22.50
N ALA A 105 10.25 0.35 21.82
CA ALA A 105 11.60 -0.22 21.97
C ALA A 105 12.22 0.07 23.35
N VAL A 106 11.77 1.12 24.04
CA VAL A 106 12.26 1.55 25.37
C VAL A 106 11.09 1.74 26.34
N SER A 107 10.19 0.76 26.38
CA SER A 107 8.88 0.92 27.01
C SER A 107 8.97 1.10 28.54
N SER A 108 9.86 0.37 29.20
CA SER A 108 10.07 0.41 30.65
C SER A 108 10.75 1.71 31.07
N THR A 109 11.76 2.12 30.30
CA THR A 109 12.44 3.40 30.51
C THR A 109 11.49 4.59 30.27
N SER A 110 10.63 4.50 29.25
CA SER A 110 9.60 5.51 28.97
C SER A 110 8.53 5.58 30.07
N ALA A 111 8.06 4.43 30.55
CA ALA A 111 7.09 4.33 31.64
C ALA A 111 7.63 5.03 32.90
N THR A 112 8.90 4.77 33.23
CA THR A 112 9.60 5.42 34.34
C THR A 112 9.70 6.93 34.16
N TYR A 113 10.10 7.40 32.97
CA TYR A 113 10.25 8.84 32.68
C TYR A 113 8.94 9.62 32.86
N PHE A 114 7.84 9.10 32.31
CA PHE A 114 6.53 9.74 32.37
C PHE A 114 5.77 9.44 33.67
N SER A 115 6.30 8.58 34.55
CA SER A 115 5.61 8.11 35.76
C SER A 115 4.24 7.49 35.44
N VAL A 116 4.19 6.66 34.40
CA VAL A 116 2.98 5.95 33.95
C VAL A 116 3.26 4.45 33.84
N SER A 117 2.22 3.64 33.70
CA SER A 117 2.39 2.19 33.47
C SER A 117 2.89 1.86 32.05
N ASP A 118 3.50 0.68 31.88
CA ASP A 118 3.83 0.14 30.54
C ASP A 118 2.60 0.08 29.63
N SER A 119 1.45 -0.31 30.19
CA SER A 119 0.16 -0.32 29.49
C SER A 119 -0.23 1.06 28.98
N SER A 120 0.12 2.13 29.69
CA SER A 120 -0.03 3.50 29.21
C SER A 120 0.87 3.77 28.02
N ILE A 121 2.15 3.37 28.07
CA ILE A 121 3.10 3.52 26.95
C ILE A 121 2.59 2.78 25.70
N ASN A 122 1.97 1.61 25.86
CA ASN A 122 1.38 0.84 24.76
C ASN A 122 0.27 1.58 24.00
N TRP A 123 -0.36 2.59 24.63
CA TRP A 123 -1.33 3.44 23.93
C TRP A 123 -0.68 4.34 22.87
N LEU A 124 0.63 4.56 22.89
CA LEU A 124 1.33 5.25 21.81
C LEU A 124 1.27 4.43 20.51
N SER A 125 1.62 3.14 20.58
CA SER A 125 1.49 2.25 19.43
C SER A 125 0.02 2.01 19.09
N THR A 126 -0.84 1.73 20.08
CA THR A 126 -2.27 1.49 19.85
C THR A 126 -2.97 2.67 19.19
N GLY A 127 -2.72 3.88 19.70
CA GLY A 127 -3.28 5.13 19.15
C GLY A 127 -2.79 5.40 17.73
N PHE A 128 -1.51 5.12 17.43
CA PHE A 128 -0.97 5.19 16.08
C PHE A 128 -1.69 4.22 15.11
N LEU A 129 -1.89 2.95 15.50
CA LEU A 129 -2.56 1.95 14.67
C LEU A 129 -4.05 2.28 14.46
N PHE A 130 -4.75 2.76 15.50
CA PHE A 130 -6.15 3.18 15.36
C PHE A 130 -6.30 4.45 14.54
N ALA A 131 -5.36 5.40 14.63
CA ALA A 131 -5.36 6.62 13.83
C ALA A 131 -5.30 6.34 12.32
N PHE A 132 -4.63 5.27 11.88
CA PHE A 132 -4.61 4.85 10.48
C PHE A 132 -6.04 4.67 9.90
N CYS A 133 -6.94 4.06 10.67
CA CYS A 133 -8.24 3.59 10.21
C CYS A 133 -9.19 4.69 9.71
N PRO A 134 -9.48 5.77 10.48
CA PRO A 134 -10.37 6.84 10.03
C PRO A 134 -9.82 7.63 8.84
N VAL A 135 -8.50 7.62 8.62
CA VAL A 135 -7.85 8.37 7.54
C VAL A 135 -7.73 7.56 6.25
N ALA A 136 -7.86 6.23 6.30
CA ALA A 136 -7.76 5.37 5.11
C ALA A 136 -8.68 5.80 3.95
N PRO A 137 -9.98 6.15 4.13
CA PRO A 137 -10.82 6.65 3.03
C PRO A 137 -10.33 7.98 2.45
N LEU A 138 -9.84 8.88 3.30
CA LEU A 138 -9.27 10.17 2.89
C LEU A 138 -8.01 9.99 2.05
N VAL A 139 -7.19 9.00 2.38
CA VAL A 139 -5.99 8.66 1.61
C VAL A 139 -6.34 8.15 0.21
N ILE A 140 -7.30 7.22 0.10
CA ILE A 140 -7.77 6.72 -1.20
C ILE A 140 -8.27 7.89 -2.06
N TRP A 141 -9.09 8.78 -1.48
CA TRP A 141 -9.57 9.97 -2.19
C TRP A 141 -8.43 10.91 -2.60
N THR A 142 -7.47 11.17 -1.71
CA THR A 142 -6.33 12.06 -1.98
C THR A 142 -5.44 11.51 -3.08
N LEU A 143 -5.08 10.23 -3.02
CA LEU A 143 -4.25 9.57 -4.02
C LEU A 143 -4.92 9.50 -5.39
N ASN A 144 -6.23 9.24 -5.43
CA ASN A 144 -6.96 9.12 -6.69
C ASN A 144 -7.26 10.49 -7.32
N ARG A 145 -7.61 11.51 -6.54
CA ARG A 145 -8.03 12.81 -7.06
C ARG A 145 -6.89 13.82 -7.20
N HIS A 146 -5.99 13.87 -6.22
CA HIS A 146 -4.92 14.87 -6.12
C HIS A 146 -3.54 14.31 -6.45
N GLY A 147 -3.41 12.98 -6.49
CA GLY A 147 -2.20 12.28 -6.88
C GLY A 147 -1.17 12.14 -5.75
N PRO A 148 -0.05 11.45 -6.01
CA PRO A 148 0.95 11.10 -5.00
C PRO A 148 1.59 12.28 -4.27
N LYS A 149 1.81 13.42 -4.94
CA LYS A 149 2.43 14.61 -4.30
C LYS A 149 1.59 15.13 -3.14
N ALA A 150 0.26 15.20 -3.29
CA ALA A 150 -0.62 15.64 -2.22
C ALA A 150 -0.54 14.71 -1.00
N SER A 151 -0.46 13.39 -1.25
CA SER A 151 -0.26 12.37 -0.21
C SER A 151 1.06 12.57 0.55
N ILE A 152 2.15 12.79 -0.19
CA ILE A 152 3.49 13.05 0.36
C ILE A 152 3.50 14.32 1.22
N LEU A 153 2.87 15.41 0.76
CA LEU A 153 2.79 16.66 1.52
C LEU A 153 1.95 16.54 2.78
N ALA A 154 0.79 15.89 2.70
CA ALA A 154 -0.09 15.66 3.85
C ALA A 154 0.64 14.84 4.92
N SER A 155 1.28 13.73 4.52
CA SER A 155 2.08 12.92 5.44
C SER A 155 3.24 13.71 6.03
N SER A 156 3.98 14.46 5.22
CA SER A 156 5.11 15.27 5.69
C SER A 156 4.70 16.29 6.74
N ALA A 157 3.59 16.99 6.52
CA ALA A 157 3.06 17.97 7.47
C ALA A 157 2.64 17.31 8.79
N LEU A 158 1.93 16.17 8.73
CA LEU A 158 1.48 15.43 9.90
C LEU A 158 2.65 14.83 10.71
N VAL A 159 3.65 14.24 10.03
CA VAL A 159 4.88 13.71 10.66
C VAL A 159 5.66 14.81 11.34
N LEU A 160 5.87 15.94 10.64
CA LEU A 160 6.62 17.06 11.18
C LEU A 160 5.92 17.64 12.42
N ALA A 161 4.62 17.93 12.32
CA ALA A 161 3.84 18.44 13.43
C ALA A 161 3.81 17.46 14.61
N GLY A 162 3.51 16.18 14.33
CA GLY A 162 3.41 15.15 15.36
C GLY A 162 4.73 14.94 16.12
N ASN A 163 5.87 14.95 15.45
CA ASN A 163 7.17 14.81 16.11
C ASN A 163 7.54 15.99 16.99
N TRP A 164 7.39 17.22 16.50
CA TRP A 164 7.68 18.41 17.32
C TRP A 164 6.72 18.56 18.49
N ILE A 165 5.45 18.15 18.34
CA ILE A 165 4.49 18.05 19.44
C ILE A 165 4.94 16.99 20.45
N ARG A 166 5.34 15.79 20.01
CA ARG A 166 5.91 14.75 20.90
C ARG A 166 7.11 15.27 21.67
N TYR A 167 8.03 15.97 21.00
CA TYR A 167 9.18 16.57 21.66
C TYR A 167 8.77 17.60 22.72
N GLY A 168 7.85 18.51 22.40
CA GLY A 168 7.29 19.45 23.37
C GLY A 168 6.61 18.75 24.56
N GLY A 169 5.88 17.66 24.29
CA GLY A 169 5.28 16.79 25.31
C GLY A 169 6.32 16.14 26.21
N THR A 170 7.41 15.61 25.65
CA THR A 170 8.50 15.03 26.46
C THR A 170 9.18 16.11 27.30
N ARG A 171 9.47 17.30 26.76
CA ARG A 171 10.11 18.38 27.50
C ARG A 171 9.28 18.96 28.63
N SER A 172 7.96 18.96 28.48
CA SER A 172 7.00 19.36 29.51
C SER A 172 6.58 18.21 30.43
N ASN A 173 7.14 17.01 30.22
CA ASN A 173 6.73 15.75 30.86
C ASN A 173 5.21 15.50 30.84
N SER A 174 4.57 15.83 29.71
CA SER A 174 3.12 15.69 29.50
C SER A 174 2.83 14.52 28.57
N PHE A 175 2.51 13.36 29.15
CA PHE A 175 2.22 12.14 28.39
C PHE A 175 1.06 12.32 27.39
N GLY A 176 0.01 13.07 27.76
CA GLY A 176 -1.13 13.34 26.88
C GLY A 176 -0.75 14.10 25.60
N VAL A 177 0.20 15.04 25.69
CA VAL A 177 0.72 15.76 24.52
C VAL A 177 1.53 14.83 23.61
N VAL A 178 2.29 13.89 24.20
CA VAL A 178 3.02 12.87 23.44
C VAL A 178 2.07 11.95 22.69
N ILE A 179 1.00 11.46 23.34
CA ILE A 179 -0.06 10.66 22.71
C ILE A 179 -0.70 11.42 21.55
N PHE A 180 -1.03 12.70 21.74
CA PHE A 180 -1.62 13.53 20.68
C PHE A 180 -0.69 13.63 19.46
N GLY A 181 0.60 13.91 19.68
CA GLY A 181 1.58 13.94 18.58
C GLY A 181 1.75 12.57 17.91
N GLN A 182 1.70 11.47 18.67
CA GLN A 182 1.79 10.11 18.14
C GLN A 182 0.60 9.76 17.23
N VAL A 183 -0.62 10.16 17.61
CA VAL A 183 -1.84 10.00 16.80
C VAL A 183 -1.77 10.79 15.50
N LEU A 184 -1.20 12.00 15.52
CA LEU A 184 -0.97 12.78 14.29
C LEU A 184 -0.03 12.05 13.31
N ILE A 185 1.02 11.40 13.82
CA ILE A 185 1.91 10.57 12.99
C ILE A 185 1.15 9.33 12.47
N GLY A 186 0.28 8.73 13.28
CA GLY A 186 -0.61 7.65 12.84
C GLY A 186 -1.51 8.03 11.66
N PHE A 187 -2.05 9.26 11.66
CA PHE A 187 -2.77 9.81 10.50
C PHE A 187 -1.89 9.95 9.25
N ALA A 188 -0.58 10.13 9.41
CA ALA A 188 0.36 10.29 8.31
C ALA A 188 0.70 8.97 7.60
N GLN A 189 0.62 7.85 8.32
CA GLN A 189 1.03 6.53 7.84
C GLN A 189 0.31 6.04 6.58
N PRO A 190 -1.04 6.05 6.49
CA PRO A 190 -1.72 5.52 5.31
C PRO A 190 -1.32 6.26 4.02
N PHE A 191 -1.04 7.56 4.10
CA PHE A 191 -0.65 8.37 2.94
C PHE A 191 0.66 7.92 2.31
N VAL A 192 1.62 7.42 3.10
CA VAL A 192 2.93 6.98 2.59
C VAL A 192 2.98 5.48 2.32
N LEU A 193 2.13 4.70 2.99
CA LEU A 193 2.03 3.25 2.75
C LEU A 193 1.31 2.93 1.44
N ALA A 194 0.30 3.73 1.05
CA ALA A 194 -0.47 3.54 -0.19
C ALA A 194 0.12 4.29 -1.41
N ALA A 195 1.01 5.27 -1.21
CA ALA A 195 1.59 6.05 -2.30
C ALA A 195 2.56 5.31 -3.25
N PRO A 196 3.36 4.30 -2.85
CA PRO A 196 4.37 3.66 -3.69
C PRO A 196 3.82 3.13 -5.02
N THR A 197 2.67 2.45 -4.98
CA THR A 197 2.02 1.84 -6.16
C THR A 197 1.55 2.92 -7.15
N ARG A 198 0.86 3.96 -6.65
CA ARG A 198 0.41 5.08 -7.49
C ARG A 198 1.57 5.88 -8.06
N TYR A 199 2.61 6.13 -7.26
CA TYR A 199 3.78 6.87 -7.70
C TYR A 199 4.58 6.10 -8.77
N SER A 200 4.81 4.81 -8.56
CA SER A 200 5.53 3.97 -9.53
C SER A 200 4.76 3.83 -10.84
N ASN A 201 3.43 3.71 -10.78
CA ASN A 201 2.57 3.67 -11.97
C ASN A 201 2.67 4.93 -12.83
N LEU A 202 2.76 6.09 -12.18
CA LEU A 202 2.79 7.40 -12.85
C LEU A 202 4.19 7.75 -13.40
N TRP A 203 5.25 7.41 -12.67
CA TRP A 203 6.61 7.91 -12.93
C TRP A 203 7.58 6.88 -13.54
N PHE A 204 7.27 5.59 -13.48
CA PHE A 204 8.14 4.51 -13.96
C PHE A 204 7.49 3.72 -15.09
N SER A 205 8.30 3.27 -16.04
CA SER A 205 7.88 2.35 -17.09
C SER A 205 7.50 0.99 -16.47
N PRO A 206 6.74 0.13 -17.17
CA PRO A 206 6.37 -1.19 -16.66
C PRO A 206 7.56 -2.00 -16.14
N ALA A 207 8.71 -1.93 -16.81
CA ALA A 207 9.95 -2.60 -16.40
C ALA A 207 10.56 -2.07 -15.09
N GLY A 208 10.40 -0.78 -14.77
CA GLY A 208 10.97 -0.15 -13.56
C GLY A 208 9.98 -0.02 -12.39
N ARG A 209 8.68 -0.18 -12.65
CA ARG A 209 7.58 0.02 -11.70
C ARG A 209 7.62 -0.95 -10.52
N VAL A 210 7.88 -2.23 -10.79
CA VAL A 210 7.95 -3.27 -9.75
C VAL A 210 9.06 -2.95 -8.76
N SER A 211 10.27 -2.68 -9.25
CA SER A 211 11.42 -2.33 -8.41
C SER A 211 11.21 -1.05 -7.61
N ALA A 212 10.63 0.00 -8.23
CA ALA A 212 10.34 1.26 -7.54
C ALA A 212 9.32 1.07 -6.41
N THR A 213 8.27 0.28 -6.65
CA THR A 213 7.26 -0.04 -5.63
C THR A 213 7.88 -0.85 -4.49
N ALA A 214 8.69 -1.86 -4.81
CA ALA A 214 9.35 -2.71 -3.82
C ALA A 214 10.29 -1.90 -2.92
N ILE A 215 11.16 -1.04 -3.49
CA ILE A 215 12.11 -0.22 -2.72
C ILE A 215 11.36 0.70 -1.73
N ALA A 216 10.30 1.38 -2.17
CA ALA A 216 9.53 2.25 -1.31
C ALA A 216 8.70 1.49 -0.27
N SER A 217 8.19 0.30 -0.59
CA SER A 217 7.39 -0.51 0.34
C SER A 217 8.26 -1.16 1.43
N LEU A 218 9.46 -1.62 1.08
CA LEU A 218 10.44 -2.21 2.03
C LEU A 218 11.05 -1.15 2.96
N ALA A 219 10.99 0.12 2.59
CA ALA A 219 11.46 1.22 3.42
C ALA A 219 10.70 1.32 4.75
N ASN A 220 9.40 1.00 4.75
CA ASN A 220 8.57 1.04 5.96
C ASN A 220 9.06 0.05 7.04
N PRO A 221 9.13 -1.26 6.80
CA PRO A 221 9.68 -2.17 7.78
C PRO A 221 11.14 -1.86 8.13
N PHE A 222 11.97 -1.44 7.16
CA PHE A 222 13.34 -1.03 7.48
C PHE A 222 13.39 0.11 8.51
N GLY A 223 12.50 1.10 8.42
CA GLY A 223 12.38 2.15 9.44
C GLY A 223 11.99 1.63 10.82
N ALA A 224 11.07 0.67 10.89
CA ALA A 224 10.72 0.00 12.15
C ALA A 224 11.93 -0.73 12.77
N ALA A 225 12.75 -1.39 11.94
CA ALA A 225 13.97 -2.05 12.40
C ALA A 225 14.98 -1.07 12.98
N LEU A 226 15.15 0.09 12.33
CA LEU A 226 15.99 1.17 12.83
C LEU A 226 15.46 1.71 14.17
N GLY A 227 14.15 1.90 14.31
CA GLY A 227 13.54 2.33 15.57
C GLY A 227 13.78 1.35 16.72
N GLN A 228 13.58 0.06 16.46
CA GLN A 228 13.83 -1.04 17.42
C GLN A 228 15.31 -1.16 17.81
N LEU A 229 16.21 -0.99 16.85
CA LEU A 229 17.64 -1.13 17.11
C LEU A 229 18.23 0.12 17.78
N ILE A 230 17.91 1.31 17.29
CA ILE A 230 18.58 2.56 17.67
C ILE A 230 17.97 3.18 18.93
N GLY A 231 16.65 3.03 19.14
CA GLY A 231 15.94 3.58 20.31
C GLY A 231 16.60 3.19 21.64
N PRO A 232 16.83 1.89 21.90
CA PRO A 232 17.47 1.43 23.12
C PRO A 232 18.87 2.02 23.36
N PHE A 233 19.72 2.08 22.33
CA PHE A 233 21.04 2.71 22.44
C PHE A 233 21.00 4.21 22.75
N TRP A 234 19.88 4.90 22.49
CA TRP A 234 19.75 6.32 22.78
C TRP A 234 19.17 6.62 24.16
N ALA A 235 18.41 5.69 24.75
CA ALA A 235 17.60 6.01 25.91
C ALA A 235 17.60 4.97 27.04
N SER A 236 17.98 3.72 26.82
CA SER A 236 17.83 2.66 27.83
C SER A 236 18.72 2.81 29.08
N ASP A 237 19.78 3.62 29.01
CA ASP A 237 20.68 3.81 30.15
C ASP A 237 20.05 4.70 31.24
N GLU A 238 19.26 5.71 30.86
CA GLU A 238 18.69 6.69 31.79
C GLU A 238 17.34 7.25 31.29
N PRO A 239 16.29 7.28 32.14
CA PRO A 239 14.99 7.87 31.78
C PRO A 239 15.07 9.33 31.30
N SER A 240 16.00 10.13 31.83
CA SER A 240 16.26 11.51 31.41
C SER A 240 16.71 11.66 29.95
N SER A 241 17.07 10.55 29.29
CA SER A 241 17.45 10.53 27.88
C SER A 241 16.25 10.46 26.92
N ILE A 242 15.03 10.19 27.40
CA ILE A 242 13.81 10.11 26.57
C ILE A 242 13.56 11.39 25.76
N PRO A 243 13.61 12.62 26.31
CA PRO A 243 13.47 13.84 25.51
C PRO A 243 14.56 14.01 24.45
N ARG A 244 15.79 13.52 24.71
CA ARG A 244 16.91 13.58 23.75
C ARG A 244 16.67 12.61 22.59
N MET A 245 16.21 11.39 22.89
CA MET A 245 15.79 10.42 21.88
C MET A 245 14.73 11.02 20.95
N VAL A 246 13.68 11.62 21.53
CA VAL A 246 12.58 12.23 20.76
C VAL A 246 13.03 13.50 20.00
N LEU A 247 13.99 14.24 20.54
CA LEU A 247 14.62 15.36 19.81
C LEU A 247 15.33 14.86 18.56
N TYR A 248 16.12 13.79 18.68
CA TYR A 248 16.84 13.22 17.54
C TYR A 248 15.88 12.67 16.48
N THR A 249 14.82 11.96 16.88
CA THR A 249 13.80 11.51 15.92
C THR A 249 13.06 12.70 15.28
N SER A 250 12.83 13.79 16.01
CA SER A 250 12.20 15.01 15.47
C SER A 250 13.09 15.74 14.46
N ILE A 251 14.40 15.79 14.70
CA ILE A 251 15.38 16.35 13.76
C ILE A 251 15.44 15.48 12.50
N LEU A 252 15.53 14.14 12.65
CA LEU A 252 15.50 13.21 11.53
C LEU A 252 14.20 13.34 10.72
N SER A 253 13.06 13.49 11.39
CA SER A 253 11.77 13.75 10.75
C SER A 253 11.74 15.05 9.99
N THR A 254 12.34 16.10 10.53
CA THR A 254 12.49 17.38 9.82
C THR A 254 13.30 17.16 8.55
N VAL A 255 14.48 16.56 8.65
CA VAL A 255 15.35 16.28 7.49
C VAL A 255 14.65 15.41 6.45
N ALA A 256 13.92 14.37 6.87
CA ALA A 256 13.18 13.47 6.00
C ALA A 256 12.00 14.15 5.30
N THR A 257 11.39 15.19 5.89
CA THR A 257 10.22 15.89 5.33
C THR A 257 10.60 17.12 4.48
N LEU A 258 11.80 17.69 4.67
CA LEU A 258 12.28 18.86 3.92
C LEU A 258 12.18 18.74 2.39
N PRO A 259 12.47 17.60 1.73
CA PRO A 259 12.41 17.52 0.28
C PRO A 259 10.97 17.49 -0.28
N ALA A 260 9.95 17.23 0.54
CA ALA A 260 8.56 17.03 0.11
C ALA A 260 7.97 18.16 -0.76
N PRO A 261 8.15 19.46 -0.44
CA PRO A 261 7.64 20.57 -1.25
C PRO A 261 8.22 20.62 -2.67
N PHE A 262 9.48 20.21 -2.81
CA PHE A 262 10.26 20.31 -4.03
C PHE A 262 9.98 19.18 -5.03
N ILE A 263 9.20 18.17 -4.64
CA ILE A 263 8.85 17.06 -5.53
C ILE A 263 7.86 17.54 -6.59
N PRO A 264 8.07 17.20 -7.87
CA PRO A 264 7.10 17.58 -8.91
C PRO A 264 5.79 16.81 -8.75
N ALA A 265 4.66 17.47 -9.07
CA ALA A 265 3.34 16.86 -8.92
C ALA A 265 3.07 15.72 -9.90
N ARG A 266 3.58 15.87 -11.13
CA ARG A 266 3.40 14.95 -12.25
C ARG A 266 4.68 14.94 -13.10
N PRO A 267 4.96 13.84 -13.83
CA PRO A 267 6.00 13.86 -14.85
C PRO A 267 5.68 14.95 -15.88
N SER A 268 6.70 15.57 -16.49
CA SER A 268 6.48 16.42 -17.66
C SER A 268 5.79 15.60 -18.76
N ALA A 269 4.90 16.20 -19.55
CA ALA A 269 4.10 15.52 -20.57
C ALA A 269 4.93 14.69 -21.58
N SER A 270 6.22 15.00 -21.73
CA SER A 270 7.20 14.28 -22.56
C SER A 270 7.84 13.04 -21.91
N ALA A 271 7.59 12.77 -20.63
CA ALA A 271 8.33 11.78 -19.84
C ALA A 271 7.46 10.83 -19.00
N SER A 272 6.13 10.90 -19.14
CA SER A 272 5.27 9.83 -18.65
C SER A 272 5.36 8.67 -19.64
N PRO A 273 5.94 7.50 -19.28
CA PRO A 273 5.87 6.31 -20.14
C PRO A 273 4.43 5.83 -20.33
N THR A 274 3.50 6.33 -19.51
CA THR A 274 2.07 6.04 -19.58
C THR A 274 1.32 7.31 -20.01
N SER A 275 1.29 7.58 -21.32
CA SER A 275 0.40 8.62 -21.88
C SER A 275 -0.96 8.07 -22.35
N VAL A 276 -1.21 6.75 -22.31
CA VAL A 276 -2.44 6.18 -22.91
C VAL A 276 -3.02 4.93 -22.19
N TYR A 277 -2.35 4.31 -21.21
CA TYR A 277 -2.85 3.09 -20.58
C TYR A 277 -3.29 3.33 -19.12
N ASP A 278 -4.61 3.27 -18.90
CA ASP A 278 -5.31 3.17 -17.61
C ASP A 278 -5.31 4.39 -16.66
N LEU A 279 -5.70 5.55 -17.19
CA LEU A 279 -6.83 6.25 -16.55
C LEU A 279 -8.13 5.67 -17.11
N GLN A 280 -8.32 4.35 -17.04
CA GLN A 280 -9.66 3.84 -16.84
C GLN A 280 -10.07 4.48 -15.53
N GLN A 281 -10.77 5.61 -15.63
CA GLN A 281 -11.62 6.07 -14.56
C GLN A 281 -12.56 4.89 -14.39
N ASP A 282 -12.23 4.05 -13.41
CA ASP A 282 -13.21 3.16 -12.84
C ASP A 282 -14.27 4.13 -12.30
N ASP A 283 -15.32 4.36 -13.09
CA ASP A 283 -16.41 5.28 -12.75
C ASP A 283 -17.12 4.84 -11.46
N ARG A 284 -16.79 3.65 -10.95
CA ARG A 284 -17.12 3.19 -9.61
C ARG A 284 -16.59 4.16 -8.57
N THR A 285 -17.52 4.68 -7.78
CA THR A 285 -17.20 5.36 -6.53
C THR A 285 -16.44 4.41 -5.61
N ILE A 286 -15.53 4.94 -4.78
CA ILE A 286 -14.74 4.15 -3.81
C ILE A 286 -15.65 3.21 -3.00
N TRP A 287 -16.82 3.70 -2.60
CA TRP A 287 -17.82 2.93 -1.88
C TRP A 287 -18.40 1.75 -2.67
N GLN A 288 -18.63 1.91 -3.97
CA GLN A 288 -19.05 0.81 -4.84
C GLN A 288 -17.94 -0.24 -4.96
N SER A 289 -16.68 0.16 -5.16
CA SER A 289 -15.54 -0.75 -5.20
C SER A 289 -15.38 -1.55 -3.90
N VAL A 290 -15.48 -0.89 -2.74
CA VAL A 290 -15.42 -1.57 -1.42
C VAL A 290 -16.59 -2.54 -1.26
N ARG A 291 -17.81 -2.14 -1.66
CA ARG A 291 -19.00 -3.00 -1.58
C ARG A 291 -18.92 -4.21 -2.50
N GLU A 292 -18.27 -4.09 -3.66
CA GLU A 292 -18.09 -5.20 -4.60
C GLU A 292 -17.06 -6.20 -4.09
N VAL A 293 -15.91 -5.72 -3.61
CA VAL A 293 -14.85 -6.59 -3.06
C VAL A 293 -15.35 -7.38 -1.86
N THR A 294 -16.16 -6.78 -0.99
CA THR A 294 -16.74 -7.46 0.18
C THR A 294 -17.79 -8.51 -0.15
N LYS A 295 -18.35 -8.53 -1.37
CA LYS A 295 -19.23 -9.62 -1.84
C LYS A 295 -18.44 -10.84 -2.31
N ASN A 296 -17.14 -10.70 -2.55
CA ASN A 296 -16.29 -11.78 -3.02
C ASN A 296 -15.84 -12.67 -1.85
N GLY A 297 -16.29 -13.93 -1.82
CA GLY A 297 -15.90 -14.87 -0.77
C GLY A 297 -14.39 -15.18 -0.75
N ALA A 298 -13.72 -15.17 -1.91
CA ALA A 298 -12.27 -15.39 -1.97
C ALA A 298 -11.49 -14.19 -1.41
N PHE A 299 -12.05 -12.97 -1.49
CA PHE A 299 -11.46 -11.80 -0.84
C PHE A 299 -11.40 -11.98 0.67
N TRP A 300 -12.48 -12.44 1.33
CA TRP A 300 -12.48 -12.70 2.77
C TRP A 300 -11.47 -13.77 3.20
N LEU A 301 -11.25 -14.80 2.36
CA LEU A 301 -10.24 -15.83 2.62
C LEU A 301 -8.79 -15.30 2.52
N VAL A 302 -8.56 -14.15 1.89
CA VAL A 302 -7.27 -13.44 1.89
C VAL A 302 -7.22 -12.39 2.99
N LEU A 303 -8.26 -11.56 3.11
CA LEU A 303 -8.38 -10.46 4.06
C LEU A 303 -8.18 -10.95 5.50
N LEU A 304 -8.86 -12.03 5.89
CA LEU A 304 -8.86 -12.48 7.28
C LEU A 304 -7.47 -12.98 7.73
N PRO A 305 -6.78 -13.89 7.01
CA PRO A 305 -5.40 -14.25 7.36
C PRO A 305 -4.45 -13.05 7.26
N PHE A 306 -4.57 -12.21 6.24
CA PHE A 306 -3.73 -11.02 6.08
C PHE A 306 -3.83 -10.10 7.31
N SER A 307 -5.05 -9.72 7.68
CA SER A 307 -5.27 -8.81 8.80
C SER A 307 -4.83 -9.42 10.14
N ILE A 308 -5.05 -10.72 10.36
CA ILE A 308 -4.61 -11.41 11.59
C ILE A 308 -3.08 -11.50 11.68
N TYR A 309 -2.38 -11.80 10.59
CA TYR A 309 -0.92 -11.85 10.61
C TYR A 309 -0.28 -10.46 10.73
N VAL A 310 -0.85 -9.43 10.09
CA VAL A 310 -0.41 -8.04 10.30
C VAL A 310 -0.66 -7.59 11.74
N ALA A 311 -1.83 -7.91 12.30
CA ALA A 311 -2.16 -7.59 13.69
C ALA A 311 -1.20 -8.25 14.68
N SER A 312 -0.96 -9.55 14.47
CA SER A 312 -0.02 -10.34 15.25
C SER A 312 1.38 -9.74 15.18
N PHE A 313 1.86 -9.42 13.97
CA PHE A 313 3.18 -8.81 13.78
C PHE A 313 3.28 -7.45 14.49
N ASN A 314 2.27 -6.58 14.30
CA ASN A 314 2.25 -5.26 14.93
C ASN A 314 2.25 -5.33 16.45
N ALA A 315 1.51 -6.27 17.03
CA ALA A 315 1.46 -6.47 18.47
C ALA A 315 2.78 -7.03 19.02
N THR A 316 3.34 -8.07 18.39
CA THR A 316 4.64 -8.61 18.80
C THR A 316 5.75 -7.57 18.71
N SER A 317 5.81 -6.78 17.63
CA SER A 317 6.80 -5.71 17.50
C SER A 317 6.61 -4.60 18.54
N SER A 318 5.37 -4.26 18.90
CA SER A 318 5.09 -3.18 19.86
C SER A 318 5.30 -3.61 21.32
N LEU A 319 5.07 -4.88 21.63
CA LEU A 319 5.13 -5.42 22.99
C LEU A 319 6.39 -6.24 23.25
N LEU A 320 7.37 -6.18 22.35
CA LEU A 320 8.54 -7.07 22.40
C LEU A 320 9.34 -6.91 23.70
N ASN A 321 9.48 -5.67 24.18
CA ASN A 321 10.10 -5.40 25.48
C ASN A 321 9.35 -6.13 26.60
N GLN A 322 8.04 -5.94 26.68
CA GLN A 322 7.21 -6.54 27.74
C GLN A 322 7.07 -8.06 27.63
N ILE A 323 7.26 -8.63 26.44
CA ILE A 323 7.32 -10.08 26.24
C ILE A 323 8.60 -10.67 26.85
N LEU A 324 9.72 -9.95 26.79
CA LEU A 324 11.04 -10.48 27.16
C LEU A 324 11.50 -9.99 28.55
N GLU A 325 11.25 -8.74 28.90
CA GLU A 325 11.72 -8.09 30.15
C GLU A 325 11.38 -8.88 31.43
N PRO A 326 10.16 -9.43 31.62
CA PRO A 326 9.84 -10.24 32.81
C PRO A 326 10.76 -11.46 33.00
N TYR A 327 11.38 -11.95 31.93
CA TYR A 327 12.28 -13.11 31.94
C TYR A 327 13.76 -12.72 32.09
N GLY A 328 14.05 -11.43 32.36
CA GLY A 328 15.40 -10.94 32.64
C GLY A 328 16.16 -10.42 31.42
N PHE A 329 15.50 -10.25 30.29
CA PHE A 329 16.10 -9.63 29.10
C PHE A 329 16.08 -8.10 29.23
N SER A 330 17.14 -7.46 28.76
CA SER A 330 17.24 -5.99 28.68
C SER A 330 16.44 -5.41 27.51
N GLU A 331 16.09 -4.11 27.58
CA GLU A 331 15.48 -3.38 26.46
C GLU A 331 16.35 -3.44 25.19
N THR A 332 17.67 -3.45 25.34
CA THR A 332 18.62 -3.60 24.22
C THR A 332 18.50 -4.97 23.56
N GLU A 333 18.40 -6.05 24.33
CA GLU A 333 18.21 -7.39 23.78
C GLU A 333 16.84 -7.53 23.09
N ALA A 334 15.79 -6.97 23.68
CA ALA A 334 14.48 -6.92 23.05
C ALA A 334 14.49 -6.10 21.74
N GLY A 335 15.16 -4.96 21.72
CA GLY A 335 15.35 -4.14 20.52
C GLY A 335 16.11 -4.86 19.42
N ILE A 336 17.18 -5.60 19.76
CA ILE A 336 17.92 -6.44 18.80
C ILE A 336 17.03 -7.58 18.27
N ALA A 337 16.26 -8.25 19.12
CA ALA A 337 15.27 -9.25 18.71
C ALA A 337 14.27 -8.68 17.68
N GLY A 338 13.77 -7.45 17.91
CA GLY A 338 12.86 -6.75 17.00
C GLY A 338 13.53 -6.35 15.69
N ALA A 339 14.80 -5.95 15.75
CA ALA A 339 15.60 -5.67 14.56
C ALA A 339 15.85 -6.95 13.74
N LEU A 340 16.14 -8.09 14.38
CA LEU A 340 16.35 -9.38 13.71
C LEU A 340 15.07 -9.88 13.04
N LEU A 341 13.91 -9.78 13.72
CA LEU A 341 12.59 -10.04 13.15
C LEU A 341 12.42 -9.32 11.81
N ILE A 342 12.86 -8.06 11.72
CA ILE A 342 12.63 -7.27 10.51
C ILE A 342 13.74 -7.47 9.48
N VAL A 343 15.00 -7.29 9.84
CA VAL A 343 16.14 -7.31 8.91
C VAL A 343 16.29 -8.66 8.23
N VAL A 344 16.19 -9.77 8.98
CA VAL A 344 16.22 -11.12 8.39
C VAL A 344 15.01 -11.32 7.46
N GLY A 345 13.85 -10.79 7.86
CA GLY A 345 12.66 -10.69 7.05
C GLY A 345 12.87 -10.03 5.69
N LEU A 346 13.47 -8.84 5.68
CA LEU A 346 13.75 -8.09 4.46
C LEU A 346 14.73 -8.84 3.55
N VAL A 347 15.77 -9.43 4.12
CA VAL A 347 16.74 -10.25 3.36
C VAL A 347 16.06 -11.47 2.74
N ALA A 348 15.24 -12.20 3.50
CA ALA A 348 14.48 -13.34 2.99
C ALA A 348 13.49 -12.92 1.89
N SER A 349 12.78 -11.81 2.07
CA SER A 349 11.85 -11.28 1.07
C SER A 349 12.55 -10.87 -0.23
N ALA A 350 13.74 -10.28 -0.14
CA ALA A 350 14.55 -9.90 -1.31
C ALA A 350 14.99 -11.11 -2.15
N ILE A 351 15.08 -12.30 -1.55
CA ILE A 351 15.41 -13.55 -2.24
C ILE A 351 14.15 -14.26 -2.74
N VAL A 352 13.16 -14.44 -1.87
CA VAL A 352 11.95 -15.23 -2.15
C VAL A 352 11.03 -14.53 -3.14
N SER A 353 10.79 -13.22 -2.99
CA SER A 353 9.80 -12.50 -3.81
C SER A 353 10.13 -12.53 -5.30
N PRO A 354 11.37 -12.22 -5.75
CA PRO A 354 11.73 -12.33 -7.17
C PRO A 354 11.64 -13.75 -7.73
N LEU A 355 11.91 -14.78 -6.92
CA LEU A 355 11.79 -16.17 -7.33
C LEU A 355 10.32 -16.57 -7.55
N VAL A 356 9.44 -16.11 -6.66
CA VAL A 356 7.99 -16.32 -6.78
C VAL A 356 7.44 -15.55 -7.98
N ASP A 357 7.92 -14.34 -8.21
CA ASP A 357 7.53 -13.53 -9.37
C ASP A 357 7.91 -14.16 -10.71
N ARG A 358 9.02 -14.91 -10.77
CA ARG A 358 9.40 -15.67 -11.97
C ARG A 358 8.58 -16.93 -12.15
N THR A 359 8.27 -17.63 -11.06
CA THR A 359 7.53 -18.90 -11.11
C THR A 359 6.02 -18.72 -11.20
N LYS A 360 5.49 -17.55 -10.82
CA LYS A 360 4.05 -17.23 -10.75
C LYS A 360 3.24 -18.22 -9.90
N ARG A 361 3.90 -18.88 -8.94
CA ARG A 361 3.29 -19.87 -8.03
C ARG A 361 2.83 -19.24 -6.71
N TYR A 362 2.22 -18.05 -6.76
CA TYR A 362 1.83 -17.26 -5.58
C TYR A 362 1.01 -18.07 -4.57
N LEU A 363 -0.01 -18.80 -5.02
CA LEU A 363 -0.87 -19.60 -4.14
C LEU A 363 -0.12 -20.72 -3.40
N LEU A 364 0.86 -21.35 -4.07
CA LEU A 364 1.69 -22.39 -3.44
C LEU A 364 2.57 -21.77 -2.36
N THR A 365 3.21 -20.63 -2.66
CA THR A 365 4.04 -19.92 -1.68
C THR A 365 3.22 -19.53 -0.45
N VAL A 366 2.03 -18.96 -0.63
CA VAL A 366 1.14 -18.59 0.49
C VAL A 366 0.80 -19.83 1.33
N ARG A 367 0.45 -20.96 0.71
CA ARG A 367 0.13 -22.23 1.41
C ARG A 367 1.31 -22.84 2.17
N VAL A 368 2.55 -22.53 1.77
CA VAL A 368 3.75 -22.99 2.47
C VAL A 368 4.11 -22.04 3.61
N LEU A 369 4.18 -20.73 3.35
CA LEU A 369 4.66 -19.75 4.33
C LEU A 369 3.69 -19.55 5.50
N VAL A 370 2.38 -19.60 5.26
CA VAL A 370 1.36 -19.37 6.30
C VAL A 370 1.47 -20.35 7.47
N PRO A 371 1.57 -21.69 7.24
CA PRO A 371 1.86 -22.64 8.31
C PRO A 371 3.15 -22.34 9.08
N PHE A 372 4.24 -21.94 8.40
CA PHE A 372 5.49 -21.61 9.09
C PHE A 372 5.34 -20.40 10.02
N ILE A 373 4.59 -19.37 9.62
CA ILE A 373 4.30 -18.22 10.47
C ILE A 373 3.53 -18.66 11.73
N ALA A 374 2.50 -19.51 11.57
CA ALA A 374 1.74 -20.03 12.71
C ALA A 374 2.62 -20.86 13.65
N ILE A 375 3.49 -21.73 13.12
CA ILE A 375 4.46 -22.49 13.90
C ILE A 375 5.43 -21.56 14.65
N SER A 376 5.88 -20.47 14.02
CA SER A 376 6.74 -19.49 14.68
C SER A 376 6.04 -18.79 15.85
N TYR A 377 4.76 -18.46 15.75
CA TYR A 377 4.01 -17.91 16.89
C TYR A 377 3.81 -18.93 18.01
N VAL A 378 3.58 -20.21 17.69
CA VAL A 378 3.53 -21.28 18.69
C VAL A 378 4.89 -21.44 19.37
N ALA A 379 5.98 -21.44 18.60
CA ALA A 379 7.33 -21.52 19.14
C ALA A 379 7.66 -20.34 20.05
N LEU A 380 7.20 -19.13 19.70
CA LEU A 380 7.44 -17.90 20.45
C LEU A 380 6.89 -17.98 21.89
N ILE A 381 5.84 -18.76 22.17
CA ILE A 381 5.32 -18.98 23.53
C ILE A 381 6.44 -19.44 24.48
N PHE A 382 7.30 -20.34 24.02
CA PHE A 382 8.31 -20.99 24.86
C PHE A 382 9.64 -20.23 24.90
N MET A 383 9.83 -19.23 24.04
CA MET A 383 11.13 -18.57 23.89
C MET A 383 11.51 -17.66 25.06
N PRO A 384 10.61 -16.85 25.64
CA PRO A 384 10.97 -16.04 26.80
C PRO A 384 11.43 -16.89 28.00
N GLY A 385 10.76 -18.02 28.25
CA GLY A 385 11.11 -18.96 29.33
C GLY A 385 12.47 -19.66 29.17
N THR A 386 13.19 -19.50 28.05
CA THR A 386 14.56 -20.04 27.93
C THR A 386 15.59 -19.21 28.69
N HIS A 387 15.25 -17.99 29.14
CA HIS A 387 16.15 -17.02 29.79
C HIS A 387 17.48 -16.79 29.05
N THR A 388 17.50 -17.08 27.75
CA THR A 388 18.70 -17.07 26.91
C THR A 388 18.37 -16.45 25.57
N VAL A 389 19.25 -15.55 25.11
CA VAL A 389 19.09 -14.76 23.89
C VAL A 389 18.91 -15.57 22.59
N PRO A 390 19.64 -16.69 22.34
CA PRO A 390 19.60 -17.35 21.03
C PRO A 390 18.21 -17.86 20.61
N GLY A 391 17.40 -18.37 21.55
CA GLY A 391 16.08 -18.93 21.25
C GLY A 391 15.11 -17.90 20.65
N PRO A 392 14.77 -16.83 21.39
CA PRO A 392 13.94 -15.73 20.87
C PRO A 392 14.46 -15.17 19.55
N TYR A 393 15.77 -14.97 19.41
CA TYR A 393 16.37 -14.40 18.20
C TYR A 393 16.14 -15.27 16.96
N VAL A 394 16.35 -16.59 17.08
CA VAL A 394 16.14 -17.53 15.97
C VAL A 394 14.66 -17.58 15.59
N VAL A 395 13.76 -17.70 16.56
CA VAL A 395 12.31 -17.81 16.27
C VAL A 395 11.77 -16.52 15.65
N LEU A 396 12.16 -15.35 16.18
CA LEU A 396 11.76 -14.06 15.61
C LEU A 396 12.37 -13.83 14.23
N ALA A 397 13.62 -14.25 13.98
CA ALA A 397 14.22 -14.19 12.66
C ALA A 397 13.44 -15.06 11.63
N VAL A 398 13.01 -16.26 12.01
CA VAL A 398 12.20 -17.14 11.15
C VAL A 398 10.79 -16.57 10.95
N LEU A 399 10.17 -16.05 12.01
CA LEU A 399 8.87 -15.37 11.94
C LEU A 399 8.94 -14.19 10.95
N GLY A 400 10.00 -13.41 11.06
CA GLY A 400 10.35 -12.33 10.15
C GLY A 400 10.50 -12.78 8.71
N ALA A 401 11.40 -13.74 8.46
CA ALA A 401 11.68 -14.30 7.15
C ALA A 401 10.40 -14.75 6.45
N THR A 402 9.56 -15.50 7.15
CA THR A 402 8.32 -16.05 6.59
C THR A 402 7.25 -14.97 6.38
N SER A 403 7.10 -14.02 7.30
CA SER A 403 6.12 -12.91 7.20
C SER A 403 6.43 -11.94 6.06
N PHE A 404 7.69 -11.50 5.94
CA PHE A 404 8.09 -10.56 4.90
C PHE A 404 8.18 -11.19 3.51
N SER A 405 8.50 -12.48 3.40
CA SER A 405 8.39 -13.22 2.14
C SER A 405 6.93 -13.45 1.72
N LEU A 406 6.00 -13.54 2.69
CA LEU A 406 4.57 -13.71 2.40
C LEU A 406 3.92 -12.43 1.87
N LEU A 407 4.29 -11.26 2.41
CA LEU A 407 3.58 -10.01 2.16
C LEU A 407 3.43 -9.64 0.66
N PRO A 408 4.51 -9.61 -0.16
CA PRO A 408 4.36 -9.34 -1.60
C PRO A 408 3.51 -10.39 -2.31
N CYS A 409 3.69 -11.67 -1.96
CA CYS A 409 2.93 -12.77 -2.55
C CYS A 409 1.42 -12.66 -2.26
N ALA A 410 1.06 -12.27 -1.04
CA ALA A 410 -0.32 -12.09 -0.62
C ALA A 410 -0.98 -10.87 -1.31
N LEU A 411 -0.25 -9.77 -1.47
CA LEU A 411 -0.75 -8.57 -2.16
C LEU A 411 -0.93 -8.80 -3.66
N GLU A 412 0.00 -9.48 -4.32
CA GLU A 412 -0.16 -9.87 -5.74
C GLU A 412 -1.35 -10.81 -5.91
N TYR A 413 -1.49 -11.82 -5.04
CA TYR A 413 -2.64 -12.72 -5.10
C TYR A 413 -3.96 -12.00 -4.81
N LEU A 414 -3.96 -11.01 -3.91
CA LEU A 414 -5.13 -10.18 -3.62
C LEU A 414 -5.61 -9.46 -4.88
N VAL A 415 -4.70 -8.87 -5.67
CA VAL A 415 -5.04 -8.20 -6.94
C VAL A 415 -5.75 -9.15 -7.90
N LEU A 416 -5.24 -10.38 -8.04
CA LEU A 416 -5.85 -11.39 -8.92
C LEU A 416 -7.26 -11.78 -8.48
N VAL A 417 -7.50 -11.87 -7.17
CA VAL A 417 -8.80 -12.25 -6.62
C VAL A 417 -9.81 -11.10 -6.68
N THR A 418 -9.35 -9.86 -6.55
CA THR A 418 -10.22 -8.67 -6.51
C THR A 418 -10.43 -7.99 -7.85
N TYR A 419 -9.82 -8.47 -8.94
CA TYR A 419 -10.04 -7.94 -10.29
C TYR A 419 -11.55 -7.91 -10.65
N PRO A 420 -12.08 -6.83 -11.27
CA PRO A 420 -11.41 -5.64 -11.81
C PRO A 420 -11.33 -4.45 -10.83
N VAL A 421 -11.39 -4.67 -9.52
CA VAL A 421 -11.27 -3.58 -8.54
C VAL A 421 -9.83 -3.10 -8.41
N SER A 422 -9.65 -1.78 -8.30
CA SER A 422 -8.36 -1.12 -8.09
C SER A 422 -7.55 -1.78 -6.95
N PRO A 423 -6.28 -2.17 -7.21
CA PRO A 423 -5.38 -2.74 -6.21
C PRO A 423 -5.24 -1.91 -4.93
N GLU A 424 -5.35 -0.58 -5.06
CA GLU A 424 -5.24 0.35 -3.96
C GLU A 424 -6.42 0.21 -2.99
N VAL A 425 -7.63 -0.06 -3.47
CA VAL A 425 -8.81 -0.24 -2.62
C VAL A 425 -8.68 -1.54 -1.81
N SER A 426 -8.42 -2.68 -2.46
CA SER A 426 -8.35 -3.97 -1.78
C SER A 426 -7.19 -4.03 -0.79
N SER A 427 -6.00 -3.56 -1.17
CA SER A 427 -4.85 -3.51 -0.26
C SER A 427 -5.07 -2.57 0.92
N THR A 428 -5.67 -1.39 0.71
CA THR A 428 -5.95 -0.44 1.80
C THR A 428 -6.96 -1.01 2.79
N VAL A 429 -7.98 -1.73 2.33
CA VAL A 429 -8.92 -2.44 3.22
C VAL A 429 -8.19 -3.50 4.04
N CYS A 430 -7.31 -4.29 3.43
CA CYS A 430 -6.49 -5.29 4.12
C CYS A 430 -5.58 -4.68 5.19
N TRP A 431 -4.86 -3.60 4.86
CA TRP A 431 -4.04 -2.86 5.82
C TRP A 431 -4.88 -2.23 6.93
N THR A 432 -6.03 -1.63 6.61
CA THR A 432 -6.94 -1.08 7.62
C THR A 432 -7.40 -2.16 8.60
N GLY A 433 -7.76 -3.34 8.10
CA GLY A 433 -8.09 -4.48 8.94
C GLY A 433 -6.92 -4.92 9.83
N GLY A 434 -5.71 -4.98 9.28
CA GLY A 434 -4.50 -5.33 10.05
C GLY A 434 -4.11 -4.29 11.11
N GLN A 435 -4.28 -3.01 10.82
CA GLN A 435 -4.02 -1.90 11.74
C GLN A 435 -5.05 -1.88 12.88
N LEU A 436 -6.33 -2.01 12.55
CA LEU A 436 -7.42 -2.11 13.53
C LEU A 436 -7.22 -3.32 14.45
N LEU A 437 -7.05 -4.50 13.88
CA LEU A 437 -6.82 -5.71 14.67
C LEU A 437 -5.49 -5.64 15.44
N GLY A 438 -4.45 -4.98 14.91
CA GLY A 438 -3.18 -4.79 15.62
C GLY A 438 -3.35 -3.98 16.91
N GLY A 439 -4.09 -2.88 16.87
CA GLY A 439 -4.44 -2.12 18.08
C GLY A 439 -5.27 -2.94 19.07
N VAL A 440 -6.24 -3.71 18.56
CA VAL A 440 -7.05 -4.63 19.39
C VAL A 440 -6.19 -5.73 20.00
N TRP A 441 -5.23 -6.30 19.27
CA TRP A 441 -4.30 -7.31 19.78
C TRP A 441 -3.46 -6.75 20.92
N ILE A 442 -2.92 -5.54 20.77
CA ILE A 442 -2.14 -4.90 21.83
C ILE A 442 -3.00 -4.75 23.09
N VAL A 443 -4.25 -4.28 22.96
CA VAL A 443 -5.18 -4.15 24.09
C VAL A 443 -5.49 -5.51 24.74
N ILE A 444 -5.78 -6.54 23.94
CA ILE A 444 -6.06 -7.89 24.44
C ILE A 444 -4.84 -8.47 25.15
N MET A 445 -3.65 -8.43 24.54
CA MET A 445 -2.43 -8.97 25.12
C MET A 445 -2.07 -8.26 26.43
N ASN A 446 -2.23 -6.94 26.50
CA ASN A 446 -2.05 -6.19 27.75
C ASN A 446 -3.05 -6.59 28.84
N ALA A 447 -4.31 -6.84 28.48
CA ALA A 447 -5.33 -7.29 29.42
C ALA A 447 -5.12 -8.74 29.89
N LEU A 448 -4.38 -9.54 29.11
CA LEU A 448 -4.03 -10.92 29.41
C LEU A 448 -2.69 -11.05 30.17
N ARG A 449 -2.04 -9.93 30.52
CA ARG A 449 -0.83 -9.92 31.37
C ARG A 449 -1.21 -10.48 32.74
N THR A 450 -0.43 -11.45 33.24
CA THR A 450 -0.77 -12.21 34.46
C THR A 450 0.39 -12.20 35.44
N ASP A 451 0.06 -12.15 36.73
CA ASP A 451 0.99 -12.26 37.85
C ASP A 451 0.89 -13.63 38.56
N ASP A 452 -0.10 -14.45 38.19
CA ASP A 452 -0.54 -15.63 38.96
C ASP A 452 -0.38 -16.96 38.19
N TRP A 453 0.39 -16.97 37.09
CA TRP A 453 0.61 -18.20 36.33
C TRP A 453 1.79 -18.98 36.90
N ASP A 454 1.55 -20.25 37.27
CA ASP A 454 2.55 -21.12 37.88
C ASP A 454 3.81 -21.22 37.00
N ASP A 455 4.99 -21.08 37.63
CA ASP A 455 6.32 -21.11 36.98
C ASP A 455 6.62 -19.97 35.99
N GLU A 456 5.82 -18.90 35.97
CA GLU A 456 6.03 -17.71 35.15
C GLU A 456 6.38 -16.47 36.00
N PRO A 457 7.21 -15.54 35.49
CA PRO A 457 7.52 -14.31 36.22
C PRO A 457 6.29 -13.39 36.29
N ASN A 458 6.27 -12.51 37.30
CA ASN A 458 5.25 -11.48 37.42
C ASN A 458 5.14 -10.66 36.14
N ALA A 459 3.92 -10.28 35.81
CA ALA A 459 3.59 -9.51 34.63
C ALA A 459 3.99 -10.22 33.32
N SER A 460 3.94 -11.56 33.30
CA SER A 460 4.19 -12.38 32.11
C SER A 460 3.13 -12.16 31.03
N MET A 461 3.56 -12.21 29.77
CA MET A 461 2.71 -12.12 28.58
C MET A 461 2.32 -13.50 28.02
N ILE A 462 2.56 -14.60 28.76
CA ILE A 462 2.35 -15.98 28.29
C ILE A 462 0.93 -16.20 27.73
N THR A 463 -0.11 -15.74 28.42
CA THR A 463 -1.50 -15.87 27.99
C THR A 463 -1.78 -15.06 26.71
N GLY A 464 -1.14 -13.89 26.57
CA GLY A 464 -1.17 -13.08 25.35
C GLY A 464 -0.50 -13.78 24.17
N LEU A 465 0.65 -14.43 24.39
CA LEU A 465 1.35 -15.23 23.38
C LEU A 465 0.53 -16.46 22.94
N ILE A 466 -0.11 -17.15 23.89
CA ILE A 466 -1.03 -18.26 23.60
C ILE A 466 -2.20 -17.77 22.75
N PHE A 467 -2.86 -16.68 23.14
CA PHE A 467 -3.93 -16.06 22.36
C PHE A 467 -3.50 -15.81 20.92
N GLN A 468 -2.34 -15.19 20.74
CA GLN A 468 -1.80 -14.88 19.43
C GLN A 468 -1.51 -16.13 18.59
N ALA A 469 -0.88 -17.15 19.18
CA ALA A 469 -0.56 -18.40 18.51
C ALA A 469 -1.82 -19.19 18.11
N VAL A 470 -2.84 -19.22 18.97
CA VAL A 470 -4.12 -19.85 18.68
C VAL A 470 -4.79 -19.17 17.50
N VAL A 471 -4.93 -17.84 17.53
CA VAL A 471 -5.62 -17.12 16.45
C VAL A 471 -4.82 -17.19 15.14
N ALA A 472 -3.49 -17.08 15.18
CA ALA A 472 -2.62 -17.30 14.02
C ALA A 472 -2.80 -18.70 13.41
N SER A 473 -2.97 -19.73 14.24
CA SER A 473 -3.18 -21.12 13.78
C SER A 473 -4.58 -21.34 13.20
N LEU A 474 -5.61 -20.71 13.77
CA LEU A 474 -7.01 -20.86 13.34
C LEU A 474 -7.26 -20.36 11.91
N VAL A 475 -6.42 -19.45 11.40
CA VAL A 475 -6.58 -18.89 10.04
C VAL A 475 -5.83 -19.68 8.96
N VAL A 476 -4.97 -20.62 9.35
CA VAL A 476 -4.20 -21.45 8.41
C VAL A 476 -5.11 -22.23 7.44
N PRO A 477 -6.23 -22.88 7.86
CA PRO A 477 -7.10 -23.60 6.95
C PRO A 477 -7.70 -22.74 5.83
N CYS A 478 -7.95 -21.45 6.07
CA CYS A 478 -8.53 -20.52 5.08
C CYS A 478 -7.70 -20.49 3.79
N VAL A 479 -6.38 -20.54 3.93
CA VAL A 479 -5.42 -20.48 2.81
C VAL A 479 -5.41 -21.77 1.98
N PHE A 480 -5.75 -22.91 2.59
CA PHE A 480 -5.87 -24.19 1.87
C PHE A 480 -7.22 -24.32 1.13
N VAL A 481 -8.24 -23.59 1.56
CA VAL A 481 -9.53 -23.48 0.85
C VAL A 481 -9.44 -22.56 -0.36
N LEU A 482 -8.54 -21.56 -0.30
CA LEU A 482 -8.26 -20.61 -1.38
C LEU A 482 -7.94 -21.33 -2.71
N GLY A 483 -8.52 -20.87 -3.83
CA GLY A 483 -8.28 -21.47 -5.14
C GLY A 483 -9.06 -22.76 -5.42
N ARG A 484 -10.01 -23.15 -4.57
CA ARG A 484 -10.86 -24.35 -4.77
C ARG A 484 -12.35 -23.98 -4.92
N GLY A 485 -13.06 -24.70 -5.78
CA GLY A 485 -14.51 -24.57 -5.98
C GLY A 485 -14.94 -23.12 -6.29
N ARG A 486 -15.91 -22.62 -5.51
CA ARG A 486 -16.43 -21.23 -5.61
C ARG A 486 -15.42 -20.14 -5.26
N PHE A 487 -14.22 -20.48 -4.80
CA PHE A 487 -13.18 -19.54 -4.36
C PHE A 487 -11.96 -19.52 -5.32
N LYS A 488 -12.15 -19.91 -6.58
CA LYS A 488 -11.07 -20.01 -7.58
C LYS A 488 -10.50 -18.65 -8.03
N GLY A 489 -11.07 -17.53 -7.58
CA GLY A 489 -10.74 -16.20 -8.10
C GLY A 489 -11.43 -15.95 -9.46
N SER A 490 -11.35 -14.72 -9.98
CA SER A 490 -11.88 -14.39 -11.31
C SER A 490 -11.15 -15.21 -12.40
N GLN A 491 -11.90 -15.80 -13.34
CA GLN A 491 -11.31 -16.52 -14.48
C GLN A 491 -10.43 -15.61 -15.36
N GLU A 492 -10.75 -14.31 -15.44
CA GLU A 492 -9.98 -13.31 -16.18
C GLU A 492 -8.64 -12.98 -15.51
N GLY A 493 -8.62 -12.92 -14.17
CA GLY A 493 -7.38 -12.71 -13.41
C GLY A 493 -6.39 -13.87 -13.57
N LEU A 494 -6.89 -15.10 -13.68
CA LEU A 494 -6.07 -16.28 -13.96
C LEU A 494 -5.56 -16.31 -15.41
N GLN A 495 -6.35 -15.84 -16.38
CA GLN A 495 -5.92 -15.72 -17.78
C GLN A 495 -4.81 -14.66 -17.96
N MET A 496 -4.79 -13.57 -17.19
CA MET A 496 -3.70 -12.59 -17.24
C MET A 496 -2.34 -13.12 -16.75
N VAL A 497 -2.32 -14.17 -15.92
CA VAL A 497 -1.08 -14.73 -15.36
C VAL A 497 -0.58 -15.96 -16.15
N TYR A 498 -1.49 -16.72 -16.73
CA TYR A 498 -1.19 -17.99 -17.40
C TYR A 498 -1.48 -18.00 -18.92
N GLY A 499 -1.94 -16.87 -19.48
CA GLY A 499 -2.26 -16.69 -20.89
C GLY A 499 -1.09 -16.25 -21.76
#